data_AF-A0A5K7X5T9-F1
#
_entry.id   AF-A0A5K7X5T9-F1
#
_cell.length_a   1.000
_cell.length_b   1.000
_cell.length_c   1.000
_cell.angle_alpha   90.00
_cell.angle_beta   90.00
_cell.angle_gamma   90.00
#
_symmetry.space_group_name_H-M   'P 1'
#
loop_
_entity.id
_entity.type
_entity.pdbx_description
1 polymer ?
#
loop_
_entity_poly.entity_id
_entity_poly.type
_entity_poly.pdbx_seq_one_letter_code
_entity_poly.pdbx_strand_id
1 'polypeptide(L)'
;MNRSHSTHLALCIVAVIATGCSKPAEFVPVEGQVFYKEQPLGTGVIMFQPPNGPPARADVVAGAFKLETPGREAGARIGLNKVRIASRATPTGGDAELALGKSLIPERYGTFESSGLTADVKPDGNEPFVFKLTD
;
A
#
# COMPACT_ATOMS: atom_id res chain seq x y z
N MET A 1 13.87 -0.73 78.46
CA MET A 1 13.82 0.73 78.69
C MET A 1 14.83 1.39 77.74
N ASN A 2 14.43 2.52 77.12
CA ASN A 2 15.22 3.50 76.33
C ASN A 2 15.60 3.09 74.88
N ARG A 3 14.90 3.56 73.84
CA ARG A 3 14.85 4.90 73.18
C ARG A 3 16.08 5.20 72.31
N SER A 4 15.88 5.65 71.06
CA SER A 4 16.99 6.18 70.24
C SER A 4 16.77 6.39 68.71
N HIS A 5 16.01 7.42 68.29
CA HIS A 5 16.15 8.32 67.10
C HIS A 5 16.16 7.86 65.61
N SER A 6 15.11 8.32 64.90
CA SER A 6 15.03 9.04 63.60
C SER A 6 16.25 9.14 62.66
N THR A 7 16.07 8.83 61.36
CA THR A 7 16.44 9.69 60.19
C THR A 7 15.93 9.10 58.86
N HIS A 8 15.45 9.95 57.96
CA HIS A 8 14.87 9.63 56.65
C HIS A 8 15.94 9.16 55.63
N LEU A 9 15.61 8.21 54.75
CA LEU A 9 16.24 8.12 53.43
C LEU A 9 15.32 7.44 52.39
N ALA A 10 14.78 8.25 51.49
CA ALA A 10 14.11 7.83 50.27
C ALA A 10 15.12 7.18 49.31
N LEU A 11 14.78 6.10 48.60
CA LEU A 11 15.46 5.82 47.33
C LEU A 11 14.72 4.84 46.38
N CYS A 12 14.39 5.39 45.22
CA CYS A 12 14.37 4.79 43.89
C CYS A 12 13.38 3.67 43.54
N ILE A 13 12.17 4.11 43.17
CA ILE A 13 11.46 3.50 42.02
C ILE A 13 12.28 3.85 40.77
N VAL A 14 13.12 2.92 40.32
CA VAL A 14 13.69 2.96 38.96
C VAL A 14 12.64 2.36 38.04
N ALA A 15 11.73 3.19 37.54
CA ALA A 15 10.96 2.86 36.36
C ALA A 15 11.93 2.91 35.17
N VAL A 16 12.47 1.75 34.78
CA VAL A 16 13.16 1.59 33.50
C VAL A 16 12.09 1.72 32.42
N ILE A 17 11.84 2.95 31.99
CA ILE A 17 11.07 3.20 30.78
C ILE A 17 11.99 2.78 29.64
N ALA A 18 11.79 1.55 29.16
CA ALA A 18 12.40 1.07 27.94
C ALA A 18 11.99 2.01 26.81
N THR A 19 12.90 2.89 26.40
CA THR A 19 12.76 3.65 25.15
C THR A 19 12.98 2.69 23.99
N GLY A 20 11.95 1.94 23.66
CA GLY A 20 11.87 1.14 22.45
C GLY A 20 11.93 2.07 21.25
N CYS A 21 13.13 2.31 20.74
CA CYS A 21 13.36 3.05 19.52
C CYS A 21 12.95 2.14 18.34
N SER A 22 11.67 2.14 17.98
CA SER A 22 11.22 1.48 16.75
C SER A 22 11.81 2.21 15.56
N LYS A 23 12.48 1.49 14.66
CA LYS A 23 12.91 2.05 13.37
C LYS A 23 11.67 2.58 12.64
N PRO A 24 11.77 3.74 11.95
CA PRO A 24 10.68 4.21 11.09
C PRO A 24 10.29 3.14 10.07
N ALA A 25 8.99 2.95 9.87
CA ALA A 25 8.48 2.01 8.87
C ALA A 25 8.92 2.45 7.47
N GLU A 26 9.32 1.52 6.62
CA GLU A 26 9.66 1.81 5.22
C GLU A 26 8.45 1.63 4.28
N PHE A 27 7.48 0.84 4.71
CA PHE A 27 6.25 0.53 4.01
C PHE A 27 5.08 0.89 4.90
N VAL A 28 4.00 1.38 4.29
CA VAL A 28 2.79 1.76 5.01
C VAL A 28 1.58 1.19 4.30
N PRO A 29 0.49 0.89 5.03
CA PRO A 29 -0.76 0.46 4.41
C PRO A 29 -1.21 1.45 3.33
N VAL A 30 -1.61 0.90 2.18
CA VAL A 30 -2.17 1.65 1.06
C VAL A 30 -3.39 0.92 0.53
N GLU A 31 -4.48 1.65 0.40
CA GLU A 31 -5.73 1.19 -0.17
C GLU A 31 -6.34 2.30 -1.03
N GLY A 32 -7.39 1.97 -1.77
CA GLY A 32 -8.03 2.94 -2.62
C GLY A 32 -9.08 2.36 -3.54
N GLN A 33 -9.46 3.18 -4.52
CA GLN A 33 -10.47 2.89 -5.50
C GLN A 33 -10.03 3.26 -6.92
N VAL A 34 -10.47 2.47 -7.89
CA VAL A 34 -10.27 2.69 -9.32
C VAL A 34 -11.64 2.80 -10.00
N PHE A 35 -11.79 3.82 -10.82
CA PHE A 35 -12.98 4.08 -11.62
C PHE A 35 -12.60 4.17 -13.10
N TYR A 36 -13.48 3.69 -13.98
CA TYR A 36 -13.40 3.92 -15.42
C TYR A 36 -14.80 4.25 -15.93
N LYS A 37 -14.93 5.32 -16.71
CA LYS A 37 -16.24 5.82 -17.20
C LYS A 37 -17.24 6.02 -16.06
N GLU A 38 -16.76 6.66 -14.98
CA GLU A 38 -17.52 6.98 -13.77
C GLU A 38 -18.08 5.77 -13.00
N GLN A 39 -17.68 4.56 -13.36
CA GLN A 39 -18.07 3.32 -12.68
C GLN A 39 -16.88 2.69 -11.96
N PRO A 40 -17.07 2.08 -10.78
CA PRO A 40 -16.03 1.28 -10.15
C PRO A 40 -15.53 0.19 -11.10
N LEU A 41 -14.21 0.06 -11.23
CA LEU A 41 -13.61 -0.94 -12.11
C LEU A 41 -13.94 -2.34 -11.58
N GLY A 42 -14.72 -3.13 -12.34
CA GLY A 42 -15.23 -4.42 -11.87
C GLY A 42 -14.13 -5.39 -11.40
N THR A 43 -13.13 -5.61 -12.24
CA THR A 43 -11.96 -6.45 -11.93
C THR A 43 -10.70 -5.86 -12.53
N GLY A 44 -9.56 -6.07 -11.89
CA GLY A 44 -8.27 -5.68 -12.45
C GLY A 44 -7.11 -5.98 -11.52
N VAL A 45 -5.96 -5.42 -11.87
CA VAL A 45 -4.74 -5.47 -11.09
C VAL A 45 -4.15 -4.08 -11.05
N ILE A 46 -3.72 -3.64 -9.88
CA ILE A 46 -3.00 -2.40 -9.67
C ILE A 46 -1.63 -2.69 -9.08
N MET A 47 -0.61 -1.95 -9.53
CA MET A 47 0.74 -2.03 -8.98
C MET A 47 1.34 -0.66 -8.77
N PHE A 48 2.07 -0.52 -7.66
CA PHE A 48 2.86 0.66 -7.31
C PHE A 48 4.34 0.30 -7.38
N GLN A 49 5.09 0.97 -8.25
CA GLN A 49 6.53 0.78 -8.40
C GLN A 49 7.27 1.97 -7.78
N PRO A 50 7.99 1.78 -6.66
CA PRO A 50 8.85 2.82 -6.11
C PRO A 50 10.09 3.00 -7.00
N PRO A 51 10.84 4.11 -6.86
CA PRO A 51 12.09 4.32 -7.60
C PRO A 51 13.14 3.24 -7.30
N ASN A 52 13.11 2.71 -6.07
CA ASN A 52 13.97 1.63 -5.62
C ASN A 52 13.15 0.63 -4.79
N GLY A 53 13.46 -0.66 -4.91
CA GLY A 53 12.82 -1.72 -4.13
C GLY A 53 11.68 -2.44 -4.85
N PRO A 54 11.05 -3.43 -4.19
CA PRO A 54 10.01 -4.24 -4.80
C PRO A 54 8.72 -3.44 -5.04
N PRO A 55 7.95 -3.78 -6.08
CA PRO A 55 6.63 -3.21 -6.27
C PRO A 55 5.63 -3.77 -5.25
N ALA A 56 4.64 -2.94 -4.93
CA ALA A 56 3.42 -3.38 -4.25
C ALA A 56 2.35 -3.71 -5.29
N ARG A 57 1.47 -4.66 -4.99
CA ARG A 57 0.40 -5.12 -5.89
C ARG A 57 -0.89 -5.39 -5.13
N ALA A 58 -2.02 -5.22 -5.81
CA ALA A 58 -3.31 -5.74 -5.39
C ALA A 58 -4.15 -6.16 -6.60
N ASP A 59 -5.10 -7.05 -6.35
CA ASP A 59 -6.26 -7.18 -7.23
C ASP A 59 -7.22 -6.01 -6.96
N VAL A 60 -7.89 -5.56 -8.02
CA VAL A 60 -8.98 -4.60 -7.96
C VAL A 60 -10.28 -5.37 -8.08
N VAL A 61 -11.18 -5.22 -7.11
CA VAL A 61 -12.49 -5.88 -7.10
C VAL A 61 -13.55 -4.85 -6.76
N ALA A 62 -14.55 -4.68 -7.63
CA ALA A 62 -15.58 -3.65 -7.50
C ALA A 62 -14.98 -2.25 -7.23
N GLY A 63 -13.89 -1.94 -7.92
CA GLY A 63 -13.12 -0.71 -7.80
C GLY A 63 -12.14 -0.68 -6.63
N ALA A 64 -12.35 -1.45 -5.57
CA ALA A 64 -11.51 -1.39 -4.37
C ALA A 64 -10.19 -2.17 -4.53
N PHE A 65 -9.12 -1.69 -3.89
CA PHE A 65 -7.85 -2.40 -3.78
C PHE A 65 -7.18 -2.13 -2.43
N LYS A 66 -6.34 -3.08 -2.00
CA LYS A 66 -5.46 -2.93 -0.83
C LYS A 66 -4.10 -3.55 -1.16
N LEU A 67 -3.06 -2.73 -1.18
CA LEU A 67 -1.74 -3.12 -1.63
C LEU A 67 -1.03 -4.01 -0.62
N GLU A 68 -0.27 -4.95 -1.16
CA GLU A 68 0.69 -5.75 -0.43
C GLU A 68 2.03 -5.76 -1.15
N THR A 69 3.12 -5.79 -0.39
CA THR A 69 4.47 -6.00 -0.92
C THR A 69 4.95 -7.38 -0.46
N PRO A 70 5.14 -8.36 -1.37
CA PRO A 70 5.53 -9.71 -0.98
C PRO A 70 6.81 -9.76 -0.14
N GLY A 71 6.76 -10.48 0.99
CA GLY A 71 7.91 -10.65 1.88
C GLY A 71 8.30 -9.41 2.69
N ARG A 72 7.43 -8.39 2.75
CA ARG A 72 7.63 -7.13 3.50
C ARG A 72 6.42 -6.84 4.40
N GLU A 73 6.47 -5.70 5.09
CA GLU A 73 5.30 -5.12 5.75
C GLU A 73 4.19 -4.84 4.71
N ALA A 74 2.93 -4.94 5.13
CA ALA A 74 1.79 -4.73 4.25
C ALA A 74 1.76 -3.31 3.67
N GLY A 75 1.23 -3.17 2.45
CA GLY A 75 1.13 -1.88 1.76
C GLY A 75 2.27 -1.63 0.78
N ALA A 76 2.63 -0.34 0.64
CA ALA A 76 3.59 0.14 -0.35
C ALA A 76 4.69 0.98 0.28
N ARG A 77 5.82 1.08 -0.42
CA ARG A 77 6.97 1.86 0.05
C ARG A 77 6.64 3.35 0.07
N ILE A 78 7.05 4.03 1.15
CA ILE A 78 6.94 5.49 1.28
C ILE A 78 7.68 6.19 0.13
N GLY A 79 7.08 7.27 -0.38
CA GLY A 79 7.60 8.10 -1.46
C GLY A 79 6.77 8.04 -2.74
N LEU A 80 7.30 8.67 -3.79
CA LEU A 80 6.63 8.76 -5.09
C LEU A 80 6.71 7.43 -5.85
N ASN A 81 5.58 6.77 -6.02
CA ASN A 81 5.43 5.54 -6.78
C ASN A 81 4.83 5.82 -8.16
N LYS A 82 5.33 5.15 -9.20
CA LYS A 82 4.62 5.03 -10.48
C LYS A 82 3.52 3.99 -10.35
N VAL A 83 2.38 4.22 -10.99
CA VAL A 83 1.22 3.34 -10.89
C VAL A 83 0.88 2.79 -12.26
N ARG A 84 0.57 1.49 -12.33
CA ARG A 84 -0.06 0.89 -13.51
C ARG A 84 -1.31 0.13 -13.10
N ILE A 85 -2.30 0.11 -13.97
CA ILE A 85 -3.57 -0.59 -13.77
C ILE A 85 -3.85 -1.38 -15.05
N ALA A 86 -4.14 -2.66 -14.90
CA ALA A 86 -4.53 -3.54 -16.00
C ALA A 86 -5.87 -4.20 -15.69
N SER A 87 -6.75 -4.25 -16.68
CA SER A 87 -8.03 -4.97 -16.59
C SER A 87 -8.30 -5.64 -17.92
N ARG A 88 -8.56 -6.94 -17.90
CA ARG A 88 -8.77 -7.76 -19.10
C ARG A 88 -10.02 -8.60 -18.95
N ALA A 89 -10.77 -8.75 -20.04
CA ALA A 89 -11.87 -9.69 -20.12
C ALA A 89 -11.34 -11.12 -20.03
N THR A 90 -12.10 -12.02 -19.41
CA THR A 90 -11.82 -13.45 -19.49
C THR A 90 -11.93 -13.91 -20.95
N PRO A 91 -10.96 -14.66 -21.50
CA PRO A 91 -11.06 -15.20 -22.85
C PRO A 91 -12.32 -16.05 -23.01
N THR A 92 -13.10 -15.79 -24.06
CA THR A 92 -14.30 -16.58 -24.41
C THR A 92 -13.94 -17.49 -25.58
N GLY A 93 -13.33 -18.64 -25.29
CA GLY A 93 -12.94 -19.62 -26.32
C GLY A 93 -11.90 -20.62 -25.79
N GLY A 94 -12.02 -21.88 -26.20
CA GLY A 94 -11.24 -23.02 -25.69
C GLY A 94 -9.74 -22.99 -25.99
N ASP A 95 -9.26 -22.04 -26.81
CA ASP A 95 -7.83 -21.76 -26.98
C ASP A 95 -7.34 -20.81 -25.89
N ALA A 96 -7.46 -21.27 -24.64
CA ALA A 96 -7.07 -20.56 -23.43
C ALA A 96 -5.54 -20.34 -23.32
N GLU A 97 -4.77 -20.95 -24.22
CA GLU A 97 -3.30 -20.98 -24.16
C GLU A 97 -2.63 -19.74 -24.78
N LEU A 98 -3.34 -18.90 -25.54
CA LEU A 98 -2.69 -17.81 -26.31
C LEU A 98 -3.33 -16.41 -26.25
N ALA A 99 -4.56 -16.24 -25.77
CA ALA A 99 -5.20 -14.92 -25.74
C ALA A 99 -5.15 -14.30 -24.33
N LEU A 100 -4.21 -13.39 -24.09
CA LEU A 100 -4.39 -12.40 -23.02
C LEU A 100 -5.65 -11.61 -23.37
N GLY A 101 -6.77 -11.87 -22.68
CA GLY A 101 -8.08 -11.34 -23.08
C GLY A 101 -8.11 -9.82 -23.28
N LYS A 102 -9.12 -9.34 -24.01
CA LYS A 102 -9.25 -7.93 -24.43
C LYS A 102 -9.16 -6.99 -23.24
N SER A 103 -8.39 -5.90 -23.37
CA SER A 103 -8.33 -4.87 -22.33
C SER A 103 -9.71 -4.22 -22.14
N LEU A 104 -10.11 -4.05 -20.87
CA LEU A 104 -11.37 -3.41 -20.47
C LEU A 104 -11.20 -1.91 -20.19
N ILE A 105 -9.95 -1.45 -20.16
CA ILE A 105 -9.55 -0.05 -19.97
C ILE A 105 -8.54 0.33 -21.06
N PRO A 106 -8.25 1.62 -21.28
CA PRO A 106 -7.23 2.06 -22.24
C PRO A 106 -5.86 1.45 -21.96
N GLU A 107 -5.20 0.93 -22.99
CA GLU A 107 -3.96 0.15 -22.83
C GLU A 107 -2.81 0.95 -22.20
N ARG A 108 -2.85 2.28 -22.31
CA ARG A 108 -1.83 3.15 -21.71
C ARG A 108 -1.68 2.97 -20.19
N TYR A 109 -2.75 2.59 -19.48
CA TYR A 109 -2.63 2.35 -18.04
C TYR A 109 -1.89 1.05 -17.69
N GLY A 110 -1.70 0.15 -18.67
CA GLY A 110 -1.14 -1.18 -18.46
C GLY A 110 0.37 -1.21 -18.19
N THR A 111 1.08 -0.12 -18.45
CA THR A 111 2.53 0.03 -18.20
C THR A 111 2.82 1.23 -17.31
N PHE A 112 3.96 1.23 -16.61
CA PHE A 112 4.32 2.34 -15.72
C PHE A 112 4.74 3.60 -16.50
N GLU A 113 5.22 3.42 -17.74
CA GLU A 113 5.77 4.47 -18.57
C GLU A 113 4.69 5.29 -19.27
N SER A 114 3.60 4.65 -19.70
CA SER A 114 2.53 5.33 -20.45
C SER A 114 1.28 5.62 -19.62
N SER A 115 1.17 5.13 -18.39
CA SER A 115 -0.01 5.38 -17.55
C SER A 115 -0.15 6.85 -17.17
N GLY A 116 0.97 7.53 -16.94
CA GLY A 116 1.01 8.86 -16.33
C GLY A 116 0.51 8.91 -14.88
N LEU A 117 0.21 7.76 -14.27
CA LEU A 117 -0.34 7.68 -12.92
C LEU A 117 0.78 7.62 -11.88
N THR A 118 0.61 8.38 -10.79
CA THR A 118 1.54 8.39 -9.66
C THR A 118 0.78 8.39 -8.33
N ALA A 119 1.47 7.96 -7.28
CA ALA A 119 0.98 8.02 -5.91
C ALA A 119 2.12 8.41 -4.97
N ASP A 120 1.96 9.49 -4.22
CA ASP A 120 2.91 9.96 -3.23
C ASP A 120 2.53 9.41 -1.85
N VAL A 121 3.15 8.27 -1.50
CA VAL A 121 2.84 7.52 -0.27
C VAL A 121 3.52 8.18 0.92
N LYS A 122 2.75 8.65 1.88
CA LYS A 122 3.21 9.39 3.07
C LYS A 122 3.50 8.46 4.25
N PRO A 123 4.50 8.78 5.09
CA PRO A 123 4.87 7.98 6.27
C PRO A 123 3.79 7.97 7.36
N ASP A 124 3.03 9.07 7.51
CA ASP A 124 2.10 9.25 8.64
C ASP A 124 0.67 8.77 8.34
N GLY A 125 0.49 8.00 7.26
CA GLY A 125 -0.80 7.52 6.77
C GLY A 125 -1.26 8.23 5.49
N ASN A 126 -2.18 7.59 4.78
CA ASN A 126 -2.69 8.05 3.50
C ASN A 126 -4.21 7.94 3.51
N GLU A 127 -4.90 8.93 2.95
CA GLU A 127 -6.30 8.74 2.54
C GLU A 127 -6.37 7.68 1.44
N PRO A 128 -7.51 6.99 1.27
CA PRO A 128 -7.68 6.06 0.16
C PRO A 128 -7.41 6.74 -1.19
N PHE A 129 -6.48 6.19 -1.97
CA PHE A 129 -6.13 6.75 -3.27
C PHE A 129 -7.29 6.56 -4.26
N VAL A 130 -7.57 7.55 -5.10
CA VAL A 130 -8.63 7.47 -6.12
C VAL A 130 -8.03 7.65 -7.51
N PHE A 131 -8.13 6.61 -8.33
CA PHE A 131 -7.71 6.65 -9.74
C PHE A 131 -8.94 6.69 -10.64
N LYS A 132 -9.12 7.79 -11.38
CA LYS A 132 -10.17 7.94 -12.39
C LYS A 132 -9.57 7.80 -13.77
N LEU A 133 -9.86 6.70 -14.44
CA LEU A 133 -9.36 6.38 -15.76
C LEU A 133 -10.24 7.03 -16.84
N THR A 134 -9.60 7.68 -17.79
CA THR A 134 -10.18 8.22 -19.04
C THR A 134 -9.64 7.47 -20.24
N ASP A 135 -10.33 7.57 -21.39
CA ASP A 135 -9.79 7.19 -22.70
C ASP A 135 -8.50 7.94 -23.04
#